data_AF-X0M3Q7-F1
#
_entry.id   AF-X0M3Q7-F1
#
_cell.length_a   1.000
_cell.length_b   1.000
_cell.length_c   1.000
_cell.angle_alpha   90.00
_cell.angle_beta   90.00
_cell.angle_gamma   90.00
#
_symmetry.space_group_name_H-M   'P 1'
#
loop_
_entity.id
_entity.type
_entity.pdbx_description
1 polymer ?
#
loop_
_entity_poly.entity_id
_entity_poly.type
_entity_poly.pdbx_seq_one_letter_code
_entity_poly.pdbx_strand_id
1 'polypeptide(L)'
;MDWKTPSKYITLVSGDGFEFVVLRDAALVSPIIKGMLDVRSQFAEAKEARCVFQEMSAMVLDKVVEYFHYWYRYRNSEDVPDMEIPVELCLELLAAADYLGLDQYAAQPCIATTDCFDTNLIQGEYGHEVRSYEILTQIWA
;
A
#
# COMPACT_ATOMS: atom_id res chain seq x y z
N MET A 1 -25.18 -12.74 19.16
CA MET A 1 -24.04 -11.96 18.63
C MET A 1 -23.67 -12.64 17.33
N ASP A 2 -24.24 -12.15 16.22
CA ASP A 2 -24.01 -12.74 14.91
C ASP A 2 -22.63 -12.28 14.43
N TRP A 3 -21.62 -13.13 14.59
CA TRP A 3 -20.28 -12.87 14.07
C TRP A 3 -20.33 -13.09 12.56
N LYS A 4 -20.44 -12.00 11.81
CA LYS A 4 -20.42 -12.06 10.35
C LYS A 4 -18.98 -12.38 9.94
N THR A 5 -18.76 -13.53 9.30
CA THR A 5 -17.45 -13.86 8.74
C THR A 5 -17.07 -12.78 7.72
N PRO A 6 -15.89 -12.14 7.86
CA PRO A 6 -15.47 -11.11 6.91
C PRO A 6 -15.36 -11.70 5.50
N SER A 7 -15.80 -10.94 4.50
CA SER A 7 -15.72 -11.35 3.08
C SER A 7 -14.27 -11.62 2.69
N LYS A 8 -14.04 -12.67 1.89
CA LYS A 8 -12.72 -13.02 1.34
C LYS A 8 -12.14 -11.94 0.42
N TYR A 9 -13.02 -11.21 -0.27
CA TYR A 9 -12.65 -10.13 -1.18
C TYR A 9 -13.22 -8.81 -0.69
N ILE A 10 -12.53 -7.74 -1.03
CA ILE A 10 -12.97 -6.36 -0.80
C ILE A 10 -12.96 -5.61 -2.12
N THR A 11 -13.75 -4.54 -2.19
CA THR A 11 -13.82 -3.67 -3.37
C THR A 11 -13.20 -2.32 -3.03
N LEU A 12 -12.14 -1.94 -3.75
CA LEU A 12 -11.55 -0.62 -3.68
C LEU A 12 -12.11 0.22 -4.82
N VAL A 13 -12.50 1.46 -4.53
CA VAL A 13 -13.18 2.33 -5.50
C VAL A 13 -12.39 3.61 -5.65
N SER A 14 -12.01 3.96 -6.88
CA SER A 14 -11.32 5.23 -7.15
C SER A 14 -12.27 6.42 -7.13
N GLY A 15 -11.72 7.63 -7.09
CA GLY A 15 -12.49 8.88 -7.21
C GLY A 15 -13.23 9.00 -8.53
N ASP A 16 -12.71 8.36 -9.58
CA ASP A 16 -13.35 8.28 -10.90
C ASP A 16 -14.47 7.21 -10.98
N GLY A 17 -14.71 6.48 -9.89
CA GLY A 17 -15.76 5.46 -9.80
C GLY A 17 -15.39 4.09 -10.36
N PHE A 18 -14.11 3.82 -10.63
CA PHE A 18 -13.65 2.49 -11.03
C PHE A 18 -13.53 1.57 -9.81
N GLU A 19 -13.87 0.29 -10.00
CA GLU A 19 -13.91 -0.68 -8.92
C GLU A 19 -12.88 -1.80 -9.13
N PHE A 20 -12.09 -2.05 -8.10
CA PHE A 20 -11.04 -3.06 -8.08
C PHE A 20 -11.36 -4.08 -6.99
N VAL A 21 -11.55 -5.34 -7.39
CA VAL A 21 -11.84 -6.43 -6.44
C VAL A 21 -10.53 -7.12 -6.08
N VAL A 22 -10.14 -7.03 -4.81
CA VAL A 22 -8.86 -7.54 -4.32
C VAL A 22 -9.05 -8.54 -3.19
N LEU A 23 -8.08 -9.45 -3.02
CA LEU A 23 -8.06 -10.36 -1.88
C LEU A 23 -7.92 -9.54 -0.60
N ARG A 24 -8.79 -9.77 0.39
CA ARG A 24 -8.76 -9.05 1.67
C ARG A 24 -7.35 -9.12 2.30
N ASP A 25 -6.77 -10.30 2.39
CA ASP A 25 -5.46 -10.49 3.03
C ASP A 25 -4.32 -9.75 2.33
N ALA A 26 -4.42 -9.52 1.01
CA ALA A 26 -3.43 -8.74 0.27
C ALA A 26 -3.55 -7.24 0.58
N ALA A 27 -4.77 -6.72 0.68
CA ALA A 27 -5.01 -5.31 0.95
C ALA A 27 -4.81 -4.92 2.43
N LEU A 28 -4.84 -5.90 3.35
CA LEU A 28 -4.61 -5.67 4.78
C LEU A 28 -3.15 -5.32 5.13
N VAL A 29 -2.23 -5.32 4.16
CA VAL A 29 -0.91 -4.70 4.32
C VAL A 29 -1.04 -3.21 4.63
N SER A 30 -2.08 -2.54 4.10
CA SER A 30 -2.38 -1.16 4.46
C SER A 30 -3.06 -1.10 5.84
N PRO A 31 -2.48 -0.40 6.82
CA PRO A 31 -3.09 -0.19 8.14
C PRO A 31 -4.36 0.66 8.03
N ILE A 32 -4.43 1.54 7.03
CA ILE A 32 -5.60 2.38 6.77
C ILE A 32 -6.76 1.56 6.23
N ILE A 33 -6.54 0.69 5.24
CA ILE A 33 -7.59 -0.24 4.75
C ILE A 33 -8.03 -1.17 5.87
N LYS A 34 -7.09 -1.66 6.69
CA LYS A 34 -7.42 -2.48 7.87
C LYS A 34 -8.31 -1.73 8.86
N GLY A 35 -8.07 -0.44 9.09
CA GLY A 35 -8.92 0.42 9.91
C GLY A 35 -10.31 0.66 9.30
N MET A 36 -10.38 0.93 7.98
CA MET A 36 -11.65 1.12 7.26
C MET A 36 -12.54 -0.13 7.31
N LEU A 37 -11.92 -1.31 7.35
CA LEU A 37 -12.61 -2.60 7.37
C LEU A 37 -12.80 -3.19 8.77
N ASP A 38 -12.48 -2.45 9.84
CA ASP A 38 -12.65 -2.94 11.21
C ASP A 38 -14.13 -3.22 11.48
N VAL A 39 -14.44 -4.49 11.79
CA VAL A 39 -15.81 -4.98 12.04
C VAL A 39 -16.42 -4.37 13.31
N ARG A 40 -15.58 -3.84 14.22
CA ARG A 40 -16.05 -3.08 15.38
C ARG A 40 -16.55 -1.69 15.00
N SER A 41 -16.16 -1.21 13.83
CA SER A 41 -16.62 0.06 13.32
C SER A 41 -18.06 -0.03 12.82
N GLN A 42 -18.84 1.01 13.08
CA GLN A 42 -20.19 1.16 12.54
C GLN A 42 -20.20 1.73 11.11
N PHE A 43 -19.03 1.98 10.53
CA PHE A 43 -18.87 2.49 9.17
C PHE A 43 -19.45 1.53 8.11
N ALA A 44 -19.96 2.10 7.01
CA ALA A 44 -20.62 1.34 5.94
C ALA A 44 -19.61 0.44 5.21
N GLU A 45 -18.37 0.89 5.12
CA GLU A 45 -17.22 0.26 4.47
C GLU A 45 -16.93 -1.13 5.07
N ALA A 46 -16.97 -1.25 6.40
CA ALA A 46 -16.76 -2.53 7.09
C ALA A 46 -17.91 -3.52 6.83
N LYS A 47 -19.14 -3.03 6.67
CA LYS A 47 -20.33 -3.86 6.41
C LYS A 47 -20.39 -4.36 4.97
N GLU A 48 -19.99 -3.51 4.04
CA GLU A 48 -20.03 -3.77 2.60
C GLU A 48 -18.72 -4.34 2.04
N ALA A 49 -17.66 -4.37 2.86
CA ALA A 49 -16.31 -4.74 2.42
C ALA A 49 -15.85 -3.88 1.22
N ARG A 50 -16.18 -2.59 1.27
CA ARG A 50 -15.99 -1.63 0.18
C ARG A 50 -15.30 -0.37 0.71
N CYS A 51 -14.20 0.04 0.11
CA CYS A 51 -13.44 1.23 0.48
C CYS A 51 -13.44 2.21 -0.70
N VAL A 52 -13.79 3.48 -0.46
CA VAL A 52 -13.86 4.51 -1.50
C VAL A 52 -12.77 5.55 -1.28
N PHE A 53 -11.92 5.75 -2.27
CA PHE A 53 -10.80 6.70 -2.25
C PHE A 53 -11.09 7.85 -3.21
N GLN A 54 -11.76 8.89 -2.72
CA GLN A 54 -12.23 10.00 -3.56
C GLN A 54 -11.09 10.82 -4.19
N GLU A 55 -9.91 10.80 -3.58
CA GLU A 55 -8.75 11.59 -4.02
C GLU A 55 -7.80 10.79 -4.93
N MET A 56 -8.00 9.48 -5.07
CA MET A 56 -7.15 8.63 -5.90
C MET A 56 -7.78 8.39 -7.27
N SER A 57 -7.03 8.69 -8.33
CA SER A 57 -7.46 8.36 -9.69
C SER A 57 -7.46 6.84 -9.91
N ALA A 58 -8.22 6.39 -10.92
CA ALA A 58 -8.25 4.98 -11.29
C ALA A 58 -6.85 4.42 -11.62
N MET A 59 -6.00 5.20 -12.30
CA MET A 59 -4.65 4.78 -12.68
C MET A 59 -3.74 4.58 -11.47
N VAL A 60 -3.83 5.46 -10.47
CA VAL A 60 -3.05 5.37 -9.24
C VAL A 60 -3.54 4.18 -8.40
N LEU A 61 -4.86 4.02 -8.27
CA LEU A 61 -5.43 2.91 -7.50
C LEU A 61 -5.13 1.55 -8.16
N ASP A 62 -5.13 1.46 -9.49
CA ASP A 62 -4.72 0.25 -10.23
C ASP A 62 -3.29 -0.17 -9.88
N LYS A 63 -2.35 0.77 -9.85
CA LYS A 63 -0.96 0.51 -9.45
C LYS A 63 -0.82 0.13 -7.97
N VAL A 64 -1.61 0.71 -7.07
CA VAL A 64 -1.67 0.28 -5.66
C VAL A 64 -2.20 -1.15 -5.54
N VAL A 65 -3.22 -1.51 -6.32
CA VAL A 65 -3.75 -2.87 -6.36
C VAL A 65 -2.71 -3.86 -6.88
N GLU A 66 -1.97 -3.49 -7.92
CA GLU A 66 -0.83 -4.28 -8.41
C GLU A 66 0.18 -4.54 -7.31
N TYR A 67 0.51 -3.53 -6.49
CA TYR A 67 1.40 -3.68 -5.34
C TYR A 67 0.87 -4.62 -4.27
N PHE A 68 -0.41 -4.57 -3.93
CA PHE A 68 -0.98 -5.52 -2.96
C PHE A 68 -0.83 -6.96 -3.44
N HIS A 69 -1.01 -7.22 -4.73
CA HIS A 69 -0.79 -8.54 -5.32
C HIS A 69 0.68 -8.93 -5.34
N TYR A 70 1.55 -8.01 -5.73
CA TYR A 70 2.99 -8.18 -5.73
C TYR A 70 3.50 -8.55 -4.33
N TRP A 71 3.22 -7.72 -3.33
CA TRP A 71 3.59 -7.96 -1.94
C TRP A 71 3.04 -9.30 -1.44
N TYR A 72 1.77 -9.59 -1.67
CA TYR A 72 1.17 -10.84 -1.21
C TYR A 72 1.82 -12.09 -1.83
N ARG A 73 2.23 -12.00 -3.10
CA ARG A 73 2.89 -13.07 -3.84
C ARG A 73 4.33 -13.28 -3.38
N TYR A 74 5.08 -12.21 -3.17
CA TYR A 74 6.53 -12.26 -2.94
C TYR A 74 6.97 -12.09 -1.49
N ARG A 75 6.06 -11.81 -0.54
CA ARG A 75 6.38 -11.62 0.90
C ARG A 75 7.18 -12.73 1.59
N ASN A 76 7.25 -13.93 1.01
CA ASN A 76 8.04 -15.06 1.51
C ASN A 76 9.03 -15.61 0.46
N SER A 77 9.28 -14.85 -0.61
CA SER A 77 10.19 -15.22 -1.70
C SER A 77 11.53 -14.52 -1.50
N GLU A 78 12.62 -15.19 -1.84
CA GLU A 78 13.96 -14.57 -1.92
C GLU A 78 14.23 -14.00 -3.31
N ASP A 79 13.53 -14.50 -4.32
CA ASP A 79 13.59 -14.01 -5.70
C ASP A 79 12.36 -13.12 -5.95
N VAL A 80 12.59 -11.82 -5.88
CA VAL A 80 11.57 -10.78 -5.94
C VAL A 80 11.86 -9.93 -7.19
N PRO A 81 11.00 -9.99 -8.23
CA PRO A 81 11.25 -9.25 -9.47
C PRO A 81 10.96 -7.76 -9.31
N ASP A 82 11.65 -6.90 -10.05
CA ASP A 82 11.36 -5.46 -10.03
C ASP A 82 9.94 -5.17 -10.56
N MET A 83 9.20 -4.33 -9.85
CA MET A 83 7.90 -3.84 -10.29
C MET A 83 8.06 -2.58 -11.14
N GLU A 84 7.41 -2.52 -12.30
CA GLU A 84 7.49 -1.38 -13.20
C GLU A 84 6.57 -0.24 -12.73
N ILE A 85 7.16 0.90 -12.36
CA ILE A 85 6.45 2.11 -11.97
C ILE A 85 6.58 3.15 -13.09
N PRO A 86 5.46 3.56 -13.73
CA PRO A 86 5.49 4.61 -14.73
C PRO A 86 5.83 5.95 -14.08
N VAL A 87 6.77 6.67 -14.67
CA VAL A 87 7.34 7.91 -14.11
C VAL A 87 6.29 9.00 -13.94
N GLU A 88 5.23 8.97 -14.75
CA GLU A 88 4.11 9.92 -14.72
C GLU A 88 3.25 9.77 -13.46
N LEU A 89 3.25 8.59 -12.82
CA LEU A 89 2.43 8.31 -11.63
C LEU A 89 3.21 8.44 -10.32
N CYS A 90 4.53 8.63 -10.36
CA CYS A 90 5.38 8.56 -9.16
C CYS A 90 4.92 9.47 -8.02
N LEU A 91 4.58 10.74 -8.29
CA LEU A 91 4.20 11.69 -7.23
C LEU A 91 2.85 11.33 -6.60
N GLU A 92 1.87 10.93 -7.43
CA GLU A 92 0.56 10.51 -6.94
C GLU A 92 0.64 9.18 -6.19
N LEU A 93 1.48 8.25 -6.66
CA LEU A 93 1.72 6.98 -5.97
C LEU A 93 2.44 7.18 -4.64
N LEU A 94 3.37 8.13 -4.55
CA LEU A 94 4.00 8.50 -3.29
C LEU A 94 2.98 9.05 -2.29
N ALA A 95 2.12 9.96 -2.72
CA ALA A 95 1.04 10.48 -1.89
C ALA A 95 0.04 9.38 -1.46
N ALA A 96 -0.31 8.48 -2.38
CA ALA A 96 -1.16 7.34 -2.07
C ALA A 96 -0.50 6.36 -1.09
N ALA A 97 0.80 6.11 -1.21
CA ALA A 97 1.54 5.22 -0.30
C ALA A 97 1.57 5.77 1.13
N ASP A 98 1.83 7.07 1.29
CA ASP A 98 1.76 7.78 2.57
C ASP A 98 0.34 7.75 3.14
N TYR A 99 -0.67 8.11 2.32
CA TYR A 99 -2.07 8.06 2.73
C TYR A 99 -2.51 6.66 3.17
N LEU A 100 -2.02 5.61 2.52
CA LEU A 100 -2.33 4.22 2.85
C LEU A 100 -1.48 3.65 3.97
N GLY A 101 -0.48 4.39 4.48
CA GLY A 101 0.44 3.96 5.52
C GLY A 101 1.33 2.78 5.13
N LEU A 102 1.72 2.70 3.85
CA LEU A 102 2.56 1.62 3.31
C LEU A 102 4.05 1.81 3.61
N ASP A 103 4.45 3.05 3.94
CA ASP A 103 5.78 3.44 4.38
C ASP A 103 6.16 2.87 5.76
N GLN A 104 5.17 2.58 6.61
CA GLN A 104 5.38 2.12 7.99
C GLN A 104 5.84 0.66 8.10
N TYR A 105 5.79 -0.11 7.01
CA TYR A 105 6.15 -1.54 6.99
C TYR A 105 7.59 -1.81 6.56
N ALA A 106 8.39 -0.78 6.27
CA ALA A 106 9.84 -0.90 6.04
C ALA A 106 10.64 -1.47 7.24
N ALA A 107 9.97 -1.82 8.34
CA ALA A 107 10.56 -2.39 9.55
C ALA A 107 10.36 -3.92 9.72
N GLN A 108 9.88 -4.66 8.71
CA GLN A 108 9.91 -6.13 8.76
C GLN A 108 10.92 -6.71 7.75
N PRO A 109 11.87 -7.55 8.23
CA PRO A 109 13.01 -7.97 7.44
C PRO A 109 12.60 -9.15 6.55
N CYS A 110 12.27 -8.86 5.31
CA CYS A 110 12.18 -9.91 4.29
C CYS A 110 12.95 -9.52 3.02
N ILE A 111 14.16 -8.97 3.17
CA ILE A 111 15.25 -9.18 2.21
C ILE A 111 16.60 -8.94 2.90
N ALA A 112 17.44 -9.96 2.87
CA ALA A 112 18.83 -9.85 3.26
C ALA A 112 19.61 -9.11 2.16
N THR A 113 19.77 -7.80 2.30
CA THR A 113 21.02 -7.15 1.88
C THR A 113 21.49 -6.26 3.01
N THR A 114 22.46 -6.76 3.77
CA THR A 114 23.40 -5.92 4.49
C THR A 114 24.03 -4.96 3.49
N ASP A 115 23.52 -3.74 3.45
CA ASP A 115 24.32 -2.51 3.34
C ASP A 115 23.44 -1.32 3.75
N CYS A 116 23.48 -1.07 5.05
CA CYS A 116 23.36 0.22 5.73
C CYS A 116 22.22 1.17 5.35
N PHE A 117 21.09 1.06 6.05
CA PHE A 117 20.38 2.26 6.52
C PHE A 117 20.55 2.38 8.02
N ASP A 118 21.65 3.05 8.42
CA ASP A 118 21.80 3.57 9.76
C ASP A 118 20.68 4.59 10.01
N THR A 119 19.74 4.24 10.89
CA THR A 119 18.62 5.09 11.34
C THR A 119 19.07 6.37 12.08
N ASN A 120 20.37 6.67 12.11
CA ASN A 120 20.95 7.85 12.76
C ASN A 120 21.28 9.00 11.79
N LEU A 121 21.05 8.87 10.47
CA LEU A 121 21.39 9.91 9.49
C LEU A 121 20.21 10.79 9.02
N ILE A 122 19.17 10.94 9.85
CA ILE A 122 18.04 11.87 9.58
C ILE A 122 18.29 13.28 10.15
N GLN A 123 19.46 13.54 10.75
CA GLN A 123 19.91 14.88 11.11
C GLN A 123 21.18 15.23 10.33
N GLY A 124 21.00 15.61 9.07
CA GLY A 124 22.10 16.07 8.23
C GLY A 124 21.57 16.58 6.91
N GLU A 125 21.69 17.89 6.71
CA GLU A 125 21.35 18.64 5.49
C GLU A 125 21.82 17.93 4.22
N TYR A 126 21.01 17.98 3.14
CA TYR A 126 21.40 18.19 1.73
C TYR A 126 20.27 17.71 0.79
N GLY A 127 19.74 18.64 -0.03
CA GLY A 127 19.13 18.34 -1.33
C GLY A 127 17.69 17.80 -1.34
N HIS A 128 16.72 18.71 -1.33
CA HIS A 128 15.26 18.45 -1.30
C HIS A 128 14.65 17.91 -2.62
N GLU A 129 15.44 17.28 -3.51
CA GLU A 129 14.95 16.94 -4.87
C GLU A 129 15.35 15.53 -5.35
N VAL A 130 16.02 14.73 -4.50
CA VAL A 130 16.56 13.41 -4.88
C VAL A 130 15.83 12.23 -4.21
N ARG A 131 14.88 12.48 -3.30
CA ARG A 131 14.35 11.43 -2.41
C ARG A 131 13.06 10.74 -2.84
N SER A 132 12.30 11.30 -3.79
CA SER A 132 10.96 10.76 -4.10
C SER A 132 10.99 9.38 -4.77
N TYR A 133 11.96 9.12 -5.65
CA TYR A 133 12.11 7.84 -6.35
C TYR A 133 12.77 6.77 -5.47
N GLU A 134 13.75 7.14 -4.64
CA GLU A 134 14.40 6.21 -3.70
C GLU A 134 13.45 5.73 -2.60
N ILE A 135 12.55 6.60 -2.12
CA ILE A 135 11.51 6.24 -1.15
C ILE A 135 10.53 5.25 -1.76
N LEU A 136 10.10 5.44 -3.01
CA LEU A 136 9.20 4.50 -3.69
C LEU A 136 9.84 3.13 -3.89
N THR A 137 11.13 3.07 -4.23
CA THR A 137 11.85 1.79 -4.28
C THR A 137 12.02 1.15 -2.91
N GLN A 138 12.11 1.89 -1.81
CA GLN A 138 12.18 1.29 -0.46
C GLN A 138 10.81 0.88 0.11
N ILE A 139 9.73 1.48 -0.38
CA ILE A 139 8.36 1.10 0.01
C ILE A 139 7.86 -0.07 -0.87
N TRP A 140 8.31 -0.16 -2.13
CA TRP A 140 7.76 -1.09 -3.13
C TRP A 140 8.74 -2.18 -3.64
N ALA A 141 10.02 -2.16 -3.25
CA ALA A 141 10.97 -3.27 -3.40
C ALA A 141 11.38 -3.82 -2.02
#